data_AF-A0A2V8LCP7-F1
#
_entry.id   AF-A0A2V8LCP7-F1
#
_cell.length_a   1.000
_cell.length_b   1.000
_cell.length_c   1.000
_cell.angle_alpha   90.00
_cell.angle_beta   90.00
_cell.angle_gamma   90.00
#
_symmetry.space_group_name_H-M   'P 1'
#
loop_
_entity.id
_entity.type
_entity.pdbx_description
1 polymer ?
#
loop_
_entity_poly.entity_id
_entity_poly.type
_entity_poly.pdbx_seq_one_letter_code
_entity_poly.pdbx_strand_id
1 'polypeptide(L)'
;MNIPIFFRHCVITSAVVFAIFSATFQVKAASWNGIEPFKSRRADVVKILGQPVSESADGTMRFGVMGGSVQVTFVNEKFVASKKLRPDLAGTVLEIVLQHDHSSDTPESLKLGSSRSITRDETQSSLIFRNPKDGIAYTFQQGTLRTTRYTFADGQLTRARR
;
A
#
# COMPACT_ATOMS: atom_id res chain seq x y z
N MET A 1 -59.67 -57.06 7.30
CA MET A 1 -60.17 -56.74 5.95
C MET A 1 -59.63 -55.37 5.59
N ASN A 2 -58.83 -55.31 4.51
CA ASN A 2 -57.83 -54.30 4.22
C ASN A 2 -58.38 -52.93 3.82
N ILE A 3 -57.74 -51.85 4.30
CA ILE A 3 -57.87 -50.49 3.78
C ILE A 3 -56.46 -50.03 3.37
N PRO A 4 -56.19 -49.73 2.07
CA PRO A 4 -54.90 -49.23 1.62
C PRO A 4 -54.89 -47.70 1.63
N ILE A 5 -53.82 -47.10 2.17
CA ILE A 5 -53.57 -45.66 2.00
C ILE A 5 -52.21 -45.50 1.32
N PHE A 6 -52.29 -45.06 0.07
CA PHE A 6 -51.24 -44.43 -0.71
C PHE A 6 -50.57 -43.32 0.11
N PHE A 7 -49.24 -43.20 0.07
CA PHE A 7 -48.59 -41.92 -0.22
C PHE A 7 -47.15 -42.16 -0.67
N ARG A 8 -46.96 -41.99 -1.98
CA ARG A 8 -45.67 -41.82 -2.64
C ARG A 8 -45.08 -40.44 -2.27
N HIS A 9 -43.75 -40.36 -2.37
CA HIS A 9 -42.88 -39.17 -2.44
C HIS A 9 -42.42 -38.56 -1.11
N CYS A 10 -41.13 -38.71 -0.81
CA CYS A 10 -40.23 -37.55 -0.77
C CYS A 10 -38.78 -38.03 -0.79
N VAL A 11 -38.20 -38.20 -1.99
CA VAL A 11 -36.75 -38.30 -2.14
C VAL A 11 -36.22 -36.86 -2.03
N ILE A 12 -35.71 -36.49 -0.86
CA ILE A 12 -35.07 -35.19 -0.65
C ILE A 12 -33.59 -35.34 -1.05
N THR A 13 -33.31 -35.13 -2.32
CA THR A 13 -31.95 -34.96 -2.85
C THR A 13 -31.51 -33.52 -2.58
N SER A 14 -30.87 -33.26 -1.44
CA SER A 14 -30.26 -31.95 -1.15
C SER A 14 -28.80 -31.98 -1.57
N ALA A 15 -28.53 -31.60 -2.83
CA ALA A 15 -27.18 -31.39 -3.34
C ALA A 15 -26.65 -30.05 -2.81
N VAL A 16 -25.81 -30.11 -1.78
CA VAL A 16 -25.10 -28.94 -1.23
C VAL A 16 -24.02 -28.53 -2.22
N VAL A 17 -24.28 -27.44 -2.94
CA VAL A 17 -23.32 -26.77 -3.83
C VAL A 17 -22.23 -26.12 -2.97
N PHE A 18 -21.06 -26.75 -2.91
CA PHE A 18 -19.87 -26.21 -2.26
C PHE A 18 -19.19 -25.20 -3.21
N ALA A 19 -19.73 -23.98 -3.28
CA ALA A 19 -19.08 -22.87 -3.96
C ALA A 19 -17.91 -22.37 -3.11
N ILE A 20 -16.71 -22.92 -3.33
CA ILE A 20 -15.47 -22.43 -2.74
C ILE A 20 -15.19 -21.05 -3.33
N PHE A 21 -15.57 -20.03 -2.57
CA PHE A 21 -15.24 -18.63 -2.82
C PHE A 21 -13.72 -18.50 -2.89
N SER A 22 -13.18 -18.38 -4.10
CA SER A 22 -11.77 -18.08 -4.31
C SER A 22 -11.53 -16.64 -3.86
N ALA A 23 -11.16 -16.47 -2.60
CA ALA A 23 -10.68 -15.21 -2.06
C ALA A 23 -9.38 -14.85 -2.80
N THR A 24 -9.51 -14.00 -3.82
CA THR A 24 -8.36 -13.38 -4.46
C THR A 24 -7.74 -12.44 -3.42
N PHE A 25 -6.64 -12.87 -2.81
CA PHE A 25 -5.83 -12.01 -1.95
C PHE A 25 -5.26 -10.88 -2.81
N GLN A 26 -5.98 -9.77 -2.88
CA GLN A 26 -5.46 -8.53 -3.44
C GLN A 26 -4.32 -8.07 -2.54
N VAL A 27 -3.09 -8.22 -3.03
CA VAL A 27 -1.90 -7.58 -2.45
C VAL A 27 -2.08 -6.08 -2.66
N LYS A 28 -2.65 -5.40 -1.66
CA LYS A 28 -2.81 -3.95 -1.66
C LYS A 28 -1.47 -3.33 -1.30
N ALA A 29 -1.01 -2.38 -2.10
CA ALA A 29 0.10 -1.51 -1.72
C ALA A 29 -0.31 -0.67 -0.51
N ALA A 30 0.67 -0.22 0.27
CA ALA A 30 0.46 0.87 1.20
C ALA A 30 -0.08 2.08 0.42
N SER A 31 -1.26 2.53 0.82
CA SER A 31 -1.90 3.72 0.27
C SER A 31 -1.90 4.80 1.32
N TRP A 32 -1.63 6.04 0.90
CA TRP A 32 -1.79 7.20 1.76
C TRP A 32 -2.80 8.13 1.12
N ASN A 33 -3.89 8.41 1.85
CA ASN A 33 -5.00 9.24 1.38
C ASN A 33 -5.57 8.79 0.01
N GLY A 34 -5.61 7.47 -0.25
CA GLY A 34 -6.07 6.91 -1.52
C GLY A 34 -5.06 6.98 -2.68
N ILE A 35 -3.86 7.53 -2.45
CA ILE A 35 -2.76 7.53 -3.43
C ILE A 35 -1.99 6.21 -3.29
N GLU A 36 -1.93 5.45 -4.38
CA GLU A 36 -1.34 4.12 -4.44
C GLU A 36 -0.13 4.08 -5.39
N PRO A 37 1.03 3.59 -4.92
CA PRO A 37 2.19 3.32 -5.78
C PRO A 37 1.86 2.37 -6.93
N PHE A 38 2.48 2.60 -8.10
CA PHE A 38 2.25 1.91 -9.38
C PHE A 38 0.82 1.96 -9.94
N LYS A 39 -0.05 2.81 -9.39
CA LYS A 39 -1.44 2.94 -9.84
C LYS A 39 -1.85 4.39 -10.02
N SER A 40 -1.75 5.19 -8.95
CA SER A 40 -2.10 6.61 -9.01
C SER A 40 -1.14 7.35 -9.94
N ARG A 41 -1.67 8.33 -10.67
CA ARG A 41 -0.90 9.21 -11.54
C ARG A 41 -0.95 10.64 -11.03
N ARG A 42 -0.17 11.51 -11.67
CA ARG A 42 -0.10 12.94 -11.37
C ARG A 42 -1.48 13.60 -11.20
N ALA A 43 -2.41 13.33 -12.11
CA ALA A 43 -3.75 13.91 -12.06
C ALA A 43 -4.53 13.49 -10.79
N ASP A 44 -4.39 12.24 -10.37
CA ASP A 44 -5.03 11.73 -9.14
C ASP A 44 -4.44 12.41 -7.90
N VAL A 45 -3.12 12.58 -7.87
CA VAL A 45 -2.41 13.25 -6.76
C VAL A 45 -2.88 14.70 -6.65
N VAL A 46 -2.93 15.44 -7.75
CA VAL A 46 -3.39 16.84 -7.77
C VAL A 46 -4.88 16.95 -7.42
N LYS A 47 -5.69 15.97 -7.82
CA LYS A 47 -7.11 15.92 -7.44
C LYS A 47 -7.29 15.73 -5.92
N ILE A 48 -6.42 14.96 -5.28
CA ILE A 48 -6.50 14.61 -3.85
C ILE A 48 -5.85 15.68 -2.96
N LEU A 49 -4.67 16.18 -3.34
CA LEU A 49 -3.83 17.07 -2.52
C LEU A 49 -3.89 18.54 -2.95
N GLY A 50 -4.52 18.86 -4.08
CA GLY A 50 -4.51 20.19 -4.66
C GLY A 50 -3.24 20.48 -5.47
N GLN A 51 -2.93 21.76 -5.65
CA GLN A 51 -1.74 22.17 -6.40
C GLN A 51 -0.47 22.00 -5.55
N PRO A 52 0.64 21.50 -6.14
CA PRO A 52 1.90 21.40 -5.42
C PRO A 52 2.45 22.79 -5.09
N VAL A 53 3.10 22.89 -3.93
CA VAL A 53 3.84 24.09 -3.50
C VAL A 53 5.10 24.27 -4.35
N SER A 54 5.70 23.17 -4.77
CA SER A 54 6.85 23.18 -5.68
C SER A 54 6.94 21.87 -6.45
N GLU A 55 7.58 21.94 -7.62
CA GLU A 55 7.93 20.78 -8.42
C GLU A 55 9.39 20.87 -8.84
N SER A 56 10.13 19.77 -8.72
CA SER A 56 11.52 19.70 -9.17
C SER A 56 11.64 19.21 -10.62
N ALA A 57 12.82 19.41 -11.22
CA ALA A 57 13.08 19.07 -12.63
C ALA A 57 12.90 17.58 -12.97
N ASP A 58 12.96 16.70 -11.97
CA ASP A 58 12.71 15.26 -12.09
C ASP A 58 11.22 14.89 -11.99
N GLY A 59 10.34 15.87 -11.86
CA GLY A 59 8.89 15.72 -11.75
C GLY A 59 8.39 15.38 -10.34
N THR A 60 9.27 15.43 -9.33
CA THR A 60 8.87 15.22 -7.94
C THR A 60 8.06 16.42 -7.44
N MET A 61 6.88 16.15 -6.87
CA MET A 61 5.96 17.17 -6.35
C MET A 61 6.05 17.30 -4.84
N ARG A 62 5.97 18.52 -4.32
CA ARG A 62 5.88 18.78 -2.88
C ARG A 62 4.58 19.51 -2.53
N PHE A 63 3.96 19.09 -1.44
CA PHE A 63 2.71 19.63 -0.92
C PHE A 63 2.88 19.99 0.55
N GLY A 64 2.27 21.10 0.97
CA GLY A 64 2.05 21.37 2.39
C GLY A 64 0.80 20.63 2.85
N VAL A 65 0.87 19.94 3.99
CA VAL A 65 -0.27 19.25 4.58
C VAL A 65 -0.36 19.60 6.07
N MET A 66 -1.50 19.33 6.69
CA MET A 66 -1.60 19.50 8.13
C MET A 66 -0.58 18.61 8.85
N GLY A 67 0.30 19.21 9.65
CA GLY A 67 1.32 18.51 10.42
C GLY A 67 2.65 18.27 9.69
N GLY A 68 2.81 18.76 8.46
CA GLY A 68 4.11 18.76 7.77
C GLY A 68 4.03 18.91 6.27
N SER A 69 4.82 18.10 5.55
CA SER A 69 4.88 18.15 4.09
C SER A 69 4.89 16.76 3.47
N VAL A 70 4.47 16.70 2.20
CA VAL A 70 4.44 15.46 1.42
C VAL A 70 5.22 15.65 0.15
N GLN A 71 6.13 14.71 -0.12
CA GLN A 71 6.81 14.59 -1.38
C GLN A 71 6.28 13.38 -2.14
N VAL A 72 5.89 13.57 -3.40
CA VAL A 72 5.43 12.49 -4.29
C VAL A 72 6.39 12.38 -5.47
N THR A 73 7.01 11.21 -5.58
CA THR A 73 7.93 10.89 -6.68
C THR A 73 7.21 9.98 -7.67
N PHE A 74 7.42 10.21 -8.97
CA PHE A 74 6.82 9.42 -10.04
C PHE A 74 7.83 8.50 -10.70
N VAL A 75 7.34 7.39 -11.25
CA VAL A 75 8.11 6.46 -12.06
C VAL A 75 8.51 7.16 -13.37
N ASN A 76 9.81 7.33 -13.60
CA ASN A 76 10.33 7.82 -14.86
C ASN A 76 10.80 6.68 -15.78
N GLU A 77 11.04 7.00 -17.05
CA GLU A 77 11.46 6.02 -18.06
C GLU A 77 12.79 5.32 -17.71
N LYS A 78 13.73 6.06 -17.09
CA LYS A 78 15.00 5.48 -16.62
C LYS A 78 14.79 4.40 -15.56
N PHE A 79 13.83 4.61 -14.66
CA PHE A 79 13.46 3.61 -13.65
C PHE A 79 12.81 2.40 -14.31
N VAL A 80 11.88 2.60 -15.24
CA VAL A 80 11.26 1.52 -16.04
C VAL A 80 12.33 0.67 -16.73
N ALA A 81 13.24 1.31 -17.46
CA ALA A 81 14.31 0.61 -18.18
C ALA A 81 15.25 -0.14 -17.23
N SER A 82 15.73 0.53 -16.17
CA SER A 82 16.70 -0.07 -15.22
C SER A 82 16.11 -1.23 -14.42
N LYS A 83 14.81 -1.19 -14.11
CA LYS A 83 14.12 -2.23 -13.34
C LYS A 83 13.36 -3.23 -14.23
N LYS A 84 13.44 -3.08 -15.56
CA LYS A 84 12.75 -3.90 -16.57
C LYS A 84 11.24 -3.97 -16.32
N LEU A 85 10.64 -2.82 -15.99
CA LEU A 85 9.21 -2.73 -15.73
C LEU A 85 8.44 -2.58 -17.03
N ARG A 86 7.13 -2.82 -16.97
CA ARG A 86 6.25 -2.49 -18.09
C ARG A 86 6.25 -0.97 -18.36
N PRO A 87 6.23 -0.55 -19.65
CA PRO A 87 6.23 0.87 -20.00
C PRO A 87 5.01 1.67 -19.50
N ASP A 88 3.86 1.01 -19.31
CA ASP A 88 2.61 1.64 -18.84
C ASP A 88 2.68 2.22 -17.42
N LEU A 89 3.70 1.81 -16.65
CA LEU A 89 3.97 2.30 -15.30
C LEU A 89 4.67 3.66 -15.29
N ALA A 90 5.24 4.11 -16.40
CA ALA A 90 5.78 5.47 -16.49
C ALA A 90 4.71 6.52 -16.14
N GLY A 91 5.07 7.48 -15.30
CA GLY A 91 4.17 8.52 -14.79
C GLY A 91 3.22 8.09 -13.66
N THR A 92 3.29 6.83 -13.20
CA THR A 92 2.62 6.42 -11.96
C THR A 92 3.43 6.82 -10.73
N VAL A 93 2.80 6.91 -9.57
CA VAL A 93 3.48 7.18 -8.30
C VAL A 93 4.46 6.04 -7.99
N LEU A 94 5.70 6.40 -7.72
CA LEU A 94 6.74 5.48 -7.24
C LEU A 94 6.75 5.42 -5.71
N GLU A 95 6.66 6.59 -5.09
CA GLU A 95 6.87 6.77 -3.66
C GLU A 95 6.15 8.03 -3.17
N ILE A 96 5.66 7.97 -1.94
CA ILE A 96 5.13 9.10 -1.18
C ILE A 96 5.94 9.17 0.12
N VAL A 97 6.52 10.33 0.41
CA VAL A 97 7.23 10.60 1.67
C VAL A 97 6.49 11.69 2.41
N LEU A 98 5.90 11.33 3.55
CA LEU A 98 5.44 12.28 4.54
C LEU A 98 6.61 12.67 5.42
N GLN A 99 6.82 13.97 5.57
CA GLN A 99 7.68 14.54 6.59
C GLN A 99 6.78 15.19 7.65
N HIS A 100 7.01 14.82 8.91
CA HIS A 100 6.23 15.30 10.05
C HIS A 100 7.01 16.38 10.80
N ASP A 101 6.38 17.52 11.02
CA ASP A 101 7.03 18.65 11.72
C ASP A 101 7.07 18.40 13.23
N HIS A 102 5.93 17.95 13.79
CA HIS A 102 5.71 17.82 15.24
C HIS A 102 4.97 16.52 15.61
N SER A 103 5.40 15.37 15.10
CA SER A 103 4.80 14.10 15.53
C SER A 103 5.17 13.75 16.97
N SER A 104 4.18 13.34 17.75
CA SER A 104 4.36 12.70 19.06
C SER A 104 4.43 11.17 18.98
N ASP A 105 4.37 10.60 17.77
CA ASP A 105 4.38 9.15 17.59
C ASP A 105 5.76 8.57 17.88
N THR A 106 5.77 7.47 18.62
CA THR A 106 6.94 6.67 18.94
C THR A 106 6.80 5.29 18.31
N PRO A 107 7.88 4.49 18.23
CA PRO A 107 7.77 3.11 17.75
C PRO A 107 6.74 2.28 18.55
N GLU A 108 6.61 2.55 19.84
CA GLU A 108 5.69 1.88 20.76
C GLU A 108 4.25 2.33 20.54
N SER A 109 3.99 3.63 20.36
CA SER A 109 2.64 4.13 20.07
C SER A 109 2.08 3.53 18.77
N LEU A 110 2.96 3.30 17.80
CA LEU A 110 2.66 2.68 16.51
C LEU A 110 2.73 1.14 16.53
N LYS A 111 3.04 0.52 17.67
CA LYS A 111 3.10 -0.95 17.87
C LYS A 111 4.06 -1.65 16.91
N LEU A 112 5.15 -0.99 16.50
CA LEU A 112 6.06 -1.50 15.47
C LEU A 112 6.95 -2.64 15.98
N GLY A 113 7.26 -2.67 17.28
CA GLY A 113 8.12 -3.69 17.89
C GLY A 113 7.50 -5.08 18.01
N SER A 114 6.17 -5.19 17.95
CA SER A 114 5.45 -6.46 18.11
C SER A 114 5.12 -7.18 16.79
N SER A 115 5.35 -6.54 15.65
CA SER A 115 4.95 -7.10 14.36
C SER A 115 6.03 -7.98 13.74
N ARG A 116 5.67 -9.20 13.34
CA ARG A 116 6.58 -10.14 12.65
C ARG A 116 6.90 -9.73 11.21
N SER A 117 6.12 -8.84 10.60
CA SER A 117 6.35 -8.36 9.22
C SER A 117 7.25 -7.13 9.15
N ILE A 118 7.67 -6.60 10.31
CA ILE A 118 8.45 -5.37 10.39
C ILE A 118 9.91 -5.72 10.62
N THR A 119 10.77 -5.22 9.74
CA THR A 119 12.22 -5.22 9.93
C THR A 119 12.64 -3.92 10.61
N ARG A 120 13.55 -4.00 11.58
CA ARG A 120 14.13 -2.86 12.28
C ARG A 120 15.58 -2.68 11.85
N ASP A 121 15.90 -1.48 11.37
CA ASP A 121 17.27 -1.05 11.06
C ASP A 121 17.61 0.14 11.96
N GLU A 122 18.80 0.12 12.57
CA GLU A 122 19.31 1.22 13.37
C GLU A 122 20.53 1.83 12.70
N THR A 123 20.54 3.16 12.58
CA THR A 123 21.63 3.96 12.03
C THR A 123 22.02 5.02 13.04
N GLN A 124 23.21 5.63 12.89
CA GLN A 124 23.84 6.49 13.91
C GLN A 124 22.92 7.51 14.60
N SER A 125 21.90 8.05 13.92
CA SER A 125 20.94 9.01 14.49
C SER A 125 19.47 8.68 14.22
N SER A 126 19.18 7.56 13.56
CA SER A 126 17.82 7.25 13.09
C SER A 126 17.48 5.78 13.29
N LEU A 127 16.25 5.54 13.71
CA LEU A 127 15.66 4.22 13.86
C LEU A 127 14.61 4.02 12.76
N ILE A 128 14.76 2.99 11.95
CA ILE A 128 13.91 2.74 10.78
C ILE A 128 13.17 1.42 10.96
N PHE A 129 11.85 1.46 10.80
CA PHE A 129 11.01 0.26 10.76
C PHE A 129 10.41 0.12 9.38
N ARG A 130 10.57 -1.05 8.74
CA ARG A 130 10.11 -1.31 7.38
C ARG A 130 9.17 -2.50 7.37
N ASN A 131 8.02 -2.36 6.75
CA ASN A 131 7.17 -3.49 6.40
C ASN A 131 7.20 -3.65 4.87
N PRO A 132 8.06 -4.53 4.34
CA PRO A 132 8.20 -4.71 2.90
C PRO A 132 7.00 -5.42 2.25
N LYS A 133 6.18 -6.13 3.06
CA LYS A 133 4.93 -6.73 2.56
C LYS A 133 3.90 -5.69 2.17
N ASP A 134 3.85 -4.58 2.91
CA ASP A 134 2.92 -3.50 2.65
C ASP A 134 3.58 -2.36 1.86
N GLY A 135 4.91 -2.27 1.87
CA GLY A 135 5.64 -1.17 1.22
C GLY A 135 5.63 0.11 2.05
N ILE A 136 5.65 0.00 3.39
CA ILE A 136 5.68 1.15 4.30
C ILE A 136 6.96 1.17 5.12
N ALA A 137 7.52 2.35 5.33
CA ALA A 137 8.64 2.55 6.25
C ALA A 137 8.42 3.77 7.14
N TYR A 138 8.78 3.63 8.41
CA TYR A 138 8.75 4.67 9.43
C TYR A 138 10.17 4.99 9.84
N THR A 139 10.52 6.27 9.88
CA THR A 139 11.82 6.73 10.36
C THR A 139 11.62 7.62 11.56
N PHE A 140 12.27 7.25 12.65
CA PHE A 140 12.27 7.97 13.91
C PHE A 140 13.63 8.63 14.11
N GLN A 141 13.62 9.85 14.63
CA GLN A 141 14.81 10.54 15.10
C GLN A 141 14.53 11.09 16.49
N GLN A 142 15.48 10.91 17.41
CA GLN A 142 15.31 11.32 18.82
C GLN A 142 14.03 10.76 19.45
N GLY A 143 13.65 9.52 19.09
CA GLY A 143 12.47 8.83 19.61
C GLY A 143 11.12 9.23 19.01
N THR A 144 11.08 10.22 18.11
CA THR A 144 9.84 10.72 17.49
C THR A 144 9.79 10.45 15.99
N LEU A 145 8.60 10.22 15.45
CA LEU A 145 8.41 9.96 14.02
C LEU A 145 8.75 11.20 13.19
N ARG A 146 9.68 11.04 12.25
CA ARG A 146 10.09 12.11 11.32
C ARG A 146 9.57 11.92 9.93
N THR A 147 9.60 10.70 9.42
CA THR A 147 9.07 10.43 8.09
C THR A 147 8.31 9.13 8.02
N THR A 148 7.23 9.14 7.24
CA THR A 148 6.54 7.92 6.79
C THR A 148 6.64 7.82 5.28
N ARG A 149 7.19 6.72 4.79
CA ARG A 149 7.35 6.43 3.38
C ARG A 149 6.37 5.34 2.95
N TYR A 150 5.63 5.60 1.87
CA TYR A 150 4.75 4.65 1.20
C TYR A 150 5.30 4.36 -0.19
N THR A 151 5.48 3.09 -0.52
CA THR A 151 6.00 2.62 -1.81
C THR A 151 5.38 1.26 -2.15
N PHE A 152 5.81 0.67 -3.26
CA PHE A 152 5.33 -0.64 -3.69
C PHE A 152 5.74 -1.75 -2.71
N ALA A 153 4.89 -2.75 -2.56
CA ALA A 153 5.18 -3.97 -1.82
C ALA A 153 6.13 -4.90 -2.60
N ASP A 154 6.88 -5.76 -1.91
CA ASP A 154 7.85 -6.70 -2.51
C ASP A 154 7.28 -7.53 -3.68
N GLY A 155 6.03 -7.99 -3.56
CA GLY A 155 5.37 -8.78 -4.60
C GLY A 155 4.96 -7.95 -5.83
N GLN A 156 4.79 -6.64 -5.69
CA GLN A 156 4.32 -5.78 -6.78
C GLN A 156 5.43 -5.50 -7.79
N LEU A 157 6.68 -5.32 -7.36
CA LEU A 157 7.79 -5.09 -8.29
C LEU A 157 7.96 -6.26 -9.26
N THR A 158 7.83 -7.49 -8.77
CA THR A 158 7.91 -8.69 -9.63
C THR A 158 6.75 -8.77 -10.62
N ARG A 159 5.53 -8.40 -10.19
CA ARG A 159 4.35 -8.35 -11.08
C ARG A 159 4.46 -7.24 -12.11
N ALA A 160 5.05 -6.11 -11.73
CA ALA A 160 5.30 -4.95 -12.59
C ALA A 160 6.33 -5.19 -13.71
N ARG A 161 7.09 -6.29 -13.64
CA ARG A 161 8.02 -6.73 -14.69
C ARG A 161 7.40 -7.68 -15.72
N ARG A 162 6.25 -8.30 -15.38
CA ARG A 162 5.60 -9.32 -16.21
C ARG A 162 4.71 -8.69 -17.26
#